data_AF-A0A4W3GBU4-F1
#
_entry.id   AF-A0A4W3GBU4-F1
#
_cell.length_a   1.000
_cell.length_b   1.000
_cell.length_c   1.000
_cell.angle_alpha   90.00
_cell.angle_beta   90.00
_cell.angle_gamma   90.00
#
_symmetry.space_group_name_H-M   'P 1'
#
loop_
_entity.id
_entity.type
_entity.pdbx_description
1 polymer ?
#
loop_
_entity_poly.entity_id
_entity_poly.type
_entity_poly.pdbx_seq_one_letter_code
_entity_poly.pdbx_strand_id
1 'polypeptide(L)'
;MSRRDDGGNDGSLTTLWVCLGFVPLVAVFATVATYIRMELPNNVKGPEEANVGQCPQGYFKLGEMSDCLPWLSCEVIKRDIIVRELIGQGAVKQVFLALWRGNKVALSRLAVPKFKADFIHGLEMLKGLQSVNVVKLLGFCEENHSILTKYHPLGSLNNLNAVMEQERYLGLNTWRTRFHLVIEYVSVLNYLHNSPLGTRVMCDSNDLDKVLSQYLLTSELHLIVNDLDALPVVNRSSGVLVKCGHRELSGHFVAPEQLWPYAHELPFSDHLMPSYDEKTDVWKIPNVVDFLLGQVEGSDVVRFHLFELHRDCKRETPQHRPSAQTVLQTYKAVYASLTQEADVPDPRNDL
;
A
#
# COMPACT_ATOMS: atom_id res chain seq x y z
N MET A 1 -82.51 -54.83 -5.42
CA MET A 1 -83.37 -55.61 -6.34
C MET A 1 -82.81 -55.43 -7.73
N SER A 2 -82.43 -56.55 -8.34
CA SER A 2 -81.87 -56.68 -9.69
C SER A 2 -82.72 -55.92 -10.74
N ARG A 3 -82.06 -55.33 -11.75
CA ARG A 3 -82.28 -55.52 -13.21
C ARG A 3 -81.83 -54.28 -13.99
N ARG A 4 -80.83 -54.34 -14.88
CA ARG A 4 -80.69 -55.04 -16.20
C ARG A 4 -80.77 -53.97 -17.29
N ASP A 5 -79.72 -53.83 -18.10
CA ASP A 5 -79.59 -54.39 -19.48
C ASP A 5 -80.26 -53.42 -20.48
N ASP A 6 -79.84 -53.23 -21.72
CA ASP A 6 -78.72 -53.74 -22.53
C ASP A 6 -78.71 -52.92 -23.84
N GLY A 7 -77.59 -53.04 -24.56
CA GLY A 7 -77.55 -53.11 -26.03
C GLY A 7 -77.85 -51.82 -26.78
N GLY A 8 -76.87 -51.19 -27.42
CA GLY A 8 -76.24 -51.71 -28.65
C GLY A 8 -76.95 -51.04 -29.85
N ASN A 9 -76.35 -50.74 -30.99
CA ASN A 9 -75.09 -51.00 -31.64
C ASN A 9 -75.14 -49.99 -32.82
N ASP A 10 -74.15 -49.19 -33.15
CA ASP A 10 -72.98 -49.47 -33.97
C ASP A 10 -72.96 -48.36 -35.05
N GLY A 11 -71.78 -47.91 -35.46
CA GLY A 11 -71.71 -46.95 -36.57
C GLY A 11 -70.51 -46.03 -36.53
N SER A 12 -69.33 -46.64 -36.51
CA SER A 12 -68.07 -46.16 -37.09
C SER A 12 -68.16 -44.94 -38.02
N LEU A 13 -67.34 -43.90 -37.77
CA LEU A 13 -66.26 -43.52 -38.69
C LEU A 13 -65.38 -42.40 -38.07
N THR A 14 -64.18 -42.81 -37.66
CA THR A 14 -62.88 -42.17 -37.96
C THR A 14 -62.73 -40.64 -37.96
N THR A 15 -62.07 -40.19 -36.88
CA THR A 15 -60.88 -39.31 -36.82
C THR A 15 -61.02 -37.79 -36.96
N LEU A 16 -61.06 -37.18 -35.77
CA LEU A 16 -60.62 -35.85 -35.31
C LEU A 16 -60.00 -34.88 -36.35
N TRP A 17 -60.68 -33.73 -36.46
CA TRP A 17 -60.10 -32.44 -36.79
C TRP A 17 -59.63 -31.74 -35.49
N VAL A 18 -58.37 -31.32 -35.44
CA VAL A 18 -57.98 -30.15 -34.62
C VAL A 18 -57.04 -29.29 -35.47
N CYS A 19 -57.60 -28.18 -35.95
CA CYS A 19 -56.87 -27.06 -36.49
C CYS A 19 -56.11 -26.35 -35.35
N LEU A 20 -54.82 -26.06 -35.54
CA LEU A 20 -54.16 -24.90 -34.96
C LEU A 20 -52.96 -24.56 -35.85
N GLY A 21 -53.22 -23.68 -36.80
CA GLY A 21 -52.26 -23.20 -37.79
C GLY A 21 -51.21 -22.28 -37.15
N PHE A 22 -49.98 -22.53 -37.57
CA PHE A 22 -48.76 -21.76 -37.34
C PHE A 22 -48.97 -20.25 -37.58
N VAL A 23 -48.63 -19.43 -36.58
CA VAL A 23 -48.43 -17.98 -36.74
C VAL A 23 -46.93 -17.70 -36.80
N PRO A 24 -46.42 -16.87 -37.75
CA PRO A 24 -44.99 -16.73 -38.01
C PRO A 24 -44.28 -15.90 -36.95
N LEU A 25 -43.09 -16.37 -36.62
CA LEU A 25 -42.17 -15.88 -35.58
C LEU A 25 -41.43 -14.61 -36.06
N VAL A 26 -42.14 -13.47 -36.17
CA VAL A 26 -41.49 -12.17 -36.52
C VAL A 26 -42.02 -10.98 -35.69
N ALA A 27 -43.06 -11.13 -34.86
CA ALA A 27 -43.68 -9.98 -34.16
C ALA A 27 -43.67 -10.07 -32.62
N VAL A 28 -42.59 -10.58 -32.01
CA VAL A 28 -42.43 -10.59 -30.54
C VAL A 28 -41.17 -9.85 -30.05
N PHE A 29 -40.31 -9.36 -30.95
CA PHE A 29 -39.15 -8.54 -30.56
C PHE A 29 -39.41 -7.03 -30.46
N ALA A 30 -40.66 -6.58 -30.62
CA ALA A 30 -41.00 -5.15 -30.60
C ALA A 30 -41.68 -4.66 -29.30
N THR A 31 -41.94 -5.52 -28.31
CA THR A 31 -42.59 -5.12 -27.04
C THR A 31 -41.78 -5.39 -25.78
N VAL A 32 -40.53 -5.88 -25.90
CA VAL A 32 -39.54 -5.91 -24.80
C VAL A 32 -38.55 -4.74 -24.90
N ALA A 33 -38.54 -3.99 -26.01
CA ALA A 33 -37.62 -2.87 -26.24
C ALA A 33 -38.15 -1.50 -25.76
N THR A 34 -39.34 -1.41 -25.15
CA THR A 34 -39.97 -0.14 -24.74
C THR A 34 -40.24 0.00 -23.24
N TYR A 35 -39.75 -0.91 -22.39
CA TYR A 35 -39.89 -0.77 -20.92
C TYR A 35 -38.58 -0.54 -20.15
N ILE A 36 -37.44 -0.34 -20.82
CA ILE A 36 -36.23 0.19 -20.17
C ILE A 36 -35.68 1.34 -21.02
N ARG A 37 -36.36 2.48 -20.94
CA ARG A 37 -35.80 3.78 -21.31
C ARG A 37 -36.15 4.79 -20.22
N MET A 38 -35.54 4.59 -19.06
CA MET A 38 -35.30 5.68 -18.10
C MET A 38 -33.85 6.12 -18.28
N GLU A 39 -33.68 7.44 -18.21
CA GLU A 39 -32.55 8.22 -18.62
C GLU A 39 -31.22 7.75 -18.02
N LEU A 40 -30.16 7.78 -18.83
CA LEU A 40 -28.79 7.87 -18.33
C LEU A 40 -28.62 9.29 -17.76
N PRO A 41 -28.38 9.48 -16.45
CA PRO A 41 -27.65 10.64 -15.99
C PRO A 41 -26.17 10.38 -16.31
N ASN A 42 -25.66 11.07 -17.32
CA ASN A 42 -24.23 11.34 -17.45
C ASN A 42 -23.78 12.10 -16.19
N ASN A 43 -23.36 11.39 -15.15
CA ASN A 43 -22.38 11.87 -14.18
C ASN A 43 -21.92 10.73 -13.26
N VAL A 44 -21.03 9.86 -13.75
CA VAL A 44 -20.15 9.13 -12.81
C VAL A 44 -19.04 10.10 -12.41
N LYS A 45 -19.39 11.06 -11.55
CA LYS A 45 -18.41 11.47 -10.54
C LYS A 45 -18.21 10.22 -9.70
N GLY A 46 -16.98 9.74 -9.64
CA GLY A 46 -16.63 8.62 -8.76
C GLY A 46 -17.06 8.93 -7.32
N PRO A 47 -17.03 7.95 -6.41
CA PRO A 47 -17.14 8.27 -5.00
C PRO A 47 -15.94 9.17 -4.67
N GLU A 48 -16.16 10.49 -4.62
CA GLU A 48 -15.55 11.29 -3.59
C GLU A 48 -16.08 10.66 -2.30
N GLU A 49 -15.34 9.67 -1.79
CA GLU A 49 -15.37 9.37 -0.36
C GLU A 49 -15.08 10.70 0.32
N ALA A 50 -16.14 11.36 0.78
CA ALA A 50 -16.02 12.41 1.76
C ALA A 50 -15.22 11.79 2.91
N ASN A 51 -13.98 12.22 3.02
CA ASN A 51 -12.95 11.59 3.85
C ASN A 51 -13.25 11.95 5.31
N VAL A 52 -14.23 11.26 5.91
CA VAL A 52 -14.70 11.51 7.28
C VAL A 52 -13.56 11.20 8.25
N GLY A 53 -12.78 12.23 8.61
CA GLY A 53 -11.66 12.14 9.54
C GLY A 53 -10.31 12.63 9.00
N GLN A 54 -10.20 12.96 7.71
CA GLN A 54 -8.96 13.45 7.11
C GLN A 54 -8.95 14.98 7.02
N CYS A 55 -7.89 15.61 7.53
CA CYS A 55 -7.72 17.07 7.41
C CYS A 55 -7.36 17.48 5.98
N PRO A 56 -7.76 18.69 5.54
CA PRO A 56 -7.34 19.23 4.26
C PRO A 56 -5.81 19.43 4.23
N GLN A 57 -5.27 19.53 3.01
CA GLN A 57 -3.84 19.78 2.80
C GLN A 57 -3.37 21.04 3.54
N GLY A 58 -2.25 20.94 4.26
CA GLY A 58 -1.75 22.02 5.10
C GLY A 58 -2.30 22.04 6.53
N TYR A 59 -3.18 21.11 6.87
CA TYR A 59 -3.79 20.99 8.20
C TYR A 59 -3.55 19.60 8.81
N PHE A 60 -3.66 19.52 10.13
CA PHE A 60 -3.53 18.29 10.88
C PHE A 60 -4.51 18.23 12.06
N LYS A 61 -4.73 17.01 12.54
CA LYS A 61 -5.47 16.70 13.76
C LYS A 61 -4.71 15.62 14.51
N LEU A 62 -4.58 15.80 15.83
CA LEU A 62 -3.82 14.93 16.72
C LEU A 62 -4.71 14.48 17.88
N GLY A 63 -4.72 13.17 18.18
CA GLY A 63 -5.54 12.61 19.24
C GLY A 63 -7.02 12.95 19.09
N GLU A 64 -7.63 13.42 20.18
CA GLU A 64 -9.07 13.72 20.27
C GLU A 64 -9.43 15.17 19.91
N MET A 65 -8.51 15.94 19.30
CA MET A 65 -8.81 17.31 18.86
C MET A 65 -10.08 17.34 17.98
N SER A 66 -11.04 18.24 18.25
CA SER A 66 -12.26 18.37 17.43
C SER A 66 -11.93 18.81 16.01
N ASP A 67 -11.12 19.85 15.89
CA ASP A 67 -10.88 20.58 14.64
C ASP A 67 -9.49 20.32 14.07
N CYS A 68 -9.39 20.43 12.74
CA CYS A 68 -8.12 20.45 12.04
C CYS A 68 -7.45 21.82 12.23
N LEU A 69 -6.18 21.82 12.64
CA LEU A 69 -5.36 23.02 12.78
C LEU A 69 -4.38 23.13 11.61
N PRO A 70 -4.03 24.35 11.16
CA PRO A 70 -2.98 24.52 10.17
C PRO A 70 -1.65 24.03 10.73
N TRP A 71 -0.74 23.60 9.86
CA TRP A 71 0.62 23.23 10.25
C TRP A 71 1.29 24.34 11.08
N LEU A 72 1.94 23.93 12.17
CA LEU A 72 2.56 24.84 13.14
C LEU A 72 3.73 25.60 12.50
N SER A 73 3.76 26.91 12.73
CA SER A 73 4.78 27.82 12.22
C SER A 73 6.08 27.77 13.03
N CYS A 74 7.12 28.42 12.51
CA CYS A 74 8.39 28.64 13.21
C CYS A 74 8.21 29.22 14.63
N GLU A 75 7.32 30.19 14.82
CA GLU A 75 7.12 30.85 16.11
C GLU A 75 6.58 29.86 17.15
N VAL A 76 5.57 29.07 16.77
CA VAL A 76 5.00 28.04 17.65
C VAL A 76 6.03 26.95 17.94
N ILE A 77 6.79 26.52 16.94
CA ILE A 77 7.84 25.50 17.13
C ILE A 77 8.93 25.97 18.09
N LYS A 78 9.33 27.25 18.01
CA LYS A 78 10.35 27.84 18.89
C LYS A 78 9.84 28.03 20.32
N ARG A 79 8.57 28.43 20.50
CA ARG A 79 8.02 28.83 21.81
C ARG A 79 7.34 27.70 22.57
N ASP A 80 6.57 26.86 21.86
CA ASP A 80 5.57 25.98 22.49
C ASP A 80 5.96 24.48 22.46
N ILE A 81 7.10 24.13 21.84
CA ILE A 81 7.61 22.74 21.78
C ILE A 81 8.63 22.50 22.88
N ILE A 82 8.30 21.57 23.77
CA ILE A 82 9.17 21.17 24.87
C ILE A 82 9.94 19.92 24.46
N VAL A 83 11.21 20.09 24.09
CA VAL A 83 12.10 18.99 23.71
C VAL A 83 12.41 18.12 24.93
N ARG A 84 12.37 16.80 24.75
CA ARG A 84 12.72 15.79 25.75
C ARG A 84 14.02 15.11 25.34
N GLU A 85 13.98 13.82 25.02
CA GLU A 85 15.14 13.00 24.74
C GLU A 85 15.35 12.77 23.24
N LEU A 86 16.61 12.48 22.87
CA LEU A 86 16.94 12.00 21.53
C LEU A 86 16.45 10.56 21.39
N ILE A 87 15.61 10.32 20.38
CA ILE A 87 14.99 8.99 20.12
C ILE A 87 15.47 8.37 18.81
N GLY A 88 16.17 9.12 17.97
CA GLY A 88 16.73 8.61 16.72
C GLY A 88 17.81 9.53 16.17
N GLN A 89 18.80 8.93 15.51
CA GLN A 89 19.88 9.65 14.86
C GLN A 89 20.19 8.99 13.52
N GLY A 90 20.03 9.75 12.44
CA GLY A 90 20.42 9.38 11.10
C GLY A 90 21.49 10.32 10.55
N ALA A 91 21.88 10.11 9.28
CA ALA A 91 22.83 10.98 8.61
C ALA A 91 22.29 12.41 8.45
N VAL A 92 21.02 12.54 8.04
CA VAL A 92 20.36 13.82 7.75
C VAL A 92 19.71 14.43 8.99
N LYS A 93 19.09 13.61 9.86
CA LYS A 93 18.19 14.08 10.93
C LYS A 93 18.59 13.55 12.30
N GLN A 94 18.50 14.41 13.31
CA GLN A 94 18.37 14.03 14.72
C GLN A 94 16.91 14.15 15.11
N VAL A 95 16.34 13.10 15.69
CA VAL A 95 14.92 13.02 16.04
C VAL A 95 14.78 13.00 17.55
N PHE A 96 14.02 13.94 18.07
CA PHE A 96 13.76 14.10 19.50
C PHE A 96 12.29 13.80 19.80
N LEU A 97 12.05 13.10 20.90
CA LEU A 97 10.72 13.14 21.52
C LEU A 97 10.52 14.55 22.06
N ALA A 98 9.35 15.12 21.81
CA ALA A 98 8.97 16.42 22.33
C ALA A 98 7.48 16.44 22.72
N LEU A 99 7.08 17.51 23.40
CA LEU A 99 5.69 17.74 23.80
C LEU A 99 5.17 19.03 23.17
N TRP A 100 3.94 18.96 22.66
CA TRP A 100 3.18 20.12 22.21
C TRP A 100 1.78 20.08 22.83
N ARG A 101 1.46 21.07 23.69
CA ARG A 101 0.20 21.12 24.45
C ARG A 101 -0.14 19.79 25.14
N GLY A 102 0.87 19.16 25.75
CA GLY A 102 0.74 17.86 26.42
C GLY A 102 0.79 16.62 25.50
N ASN A 103 0.68 16.78 24.18
CA ASN A 103 0.75 15.67 23.23
C ASN A 103 2.21 15.32 22.89
N LYS A 104 2.51 14.02 22.81
CA LYS A 104 3.81 13.53 22.31
C LYS A 104 3.93 13.77 20.80
N VAL A 105 5.02 14.37 20.40
CA VAL A 105 5.36 14.71 19.00
C VAL A 105 6.83 14.39 18.74
N ALA A 106 7.19 14.17 17.47
CA ALA A 106 8.56 13.93 17.06
C ALA A 106 9.12 15.19 16.39
N LEU A 107 10.20 15.74 16.95
CA LEU A 107 10.91 16.90 16.41
C LEU A 107 12.18 16.42 15.71
N SER A 108 12.19 16.49 14.39
CA SER A 108 13.38 16.22 13.57
C SER A 108 14.12 17.52 13.30
N ARG A 109 15.43 17.52 13.53
CA ARG A 109 16.34 18.65 13.21
C ARG A 109 17.43 18.19 12.26
N LEU A 110 17.88 19.08 11.39
CA LEU A 110 19.06 18.83 10.55
C LEU A 110 20.27 18.48 11.43
N ALA A 111 20.82 17.27 11.23
CA ALA A 111 21.94 16.76 12.01
C ALA A 111 23.27 17.41 11.60
N VAL A 112 23.50 17.54 10.29
CA VAL A 112 24.75 18.07 9.74
C VAL A 112 24.43 19.03 8.58
N PRO A 113 24.97 20.26 8.56
CA PRO A 113 24.69 21.25 7.52
C PRO A 113 24.92 20.77 6.07
N LYS A 114 25.84 19.83 5.87
CA LYS A 114 26.14 19.27 4.53
C LYS A 114 24.96 18.53 3.89
N PHE A 115 24.01 18.03 4.69
CA PHE A 115 22.82 17.31 4.23
C PHE A 115 21.57 18.21 4.19
N LYS A 116 21.76 19.53 4.15
CA LYS A 116 20.65 20.49 4.11
C LYS A 116 19.75 20.27 2.89
N ALA A 117 20.32 19.96 1.72
CA ALA A 117 19.55 19.71 0.51
C ALA A 117 18.62 18.50 0.68
N ASP A 118 19.15 17.39 1.20
CA ASP A 118 18.38 16.17 1.48
C ASP A 118 17.25 16.43 2.49
N PHE A 119 17.53 17.22 3.53
CA PHE A 119 16.54 17.61 4.54
C PHE A 119 15.39 18.44 3.96
N ILE A 120 15.72 19.44 3.12
CA ILE A 120 14.71 20.29 2.48
C ILE A 120 13.87 19.47 1.49
N HIS A 121 14.51 18.61 0.69
CA HIS A 121 13.80 17.68 -0.19
C HIS A 121 12.84 16.79 0.60
N GLY A 122 13.30 16.19 1.70
CA GLY A 122 12.46 15.38 2.58
C GLY A 122 11.25 16.14 3.14
N LEU A 123 11.42 17.42 3.52
CA LEU A 123 10.31 18.28 3.94
C LEU A 123 9.32 18.54 2.80
N GLU A 124 9.80 18.83 1.58
CA GLU A 124 8.93 19.04 0.42
C GLU A 124 8.14 17.79 0.06
N MET A 125 8.78 16.61 0.11
CA MET A 125 8.12 15.32 -0.06
C MET A 125 7.07 15.11 1.02
N LEU A 126 7.42 15.36 2.29
CA LEU A 126 6.49 15.19 3.40
C LEU A 126 5.27 16.11 3.30
N LYS A 127 5.46 17.35 2.83
CA LYS A 127 4.38 18.29 2.54
C LYS A 127 3.49 17.76 1.42
N GLY A 128 4.04 17.40 0.27
CA GLY A 128 3.25 17.02 -0.91
C GLY A 128 2.67 15.61 -0.89
N LEU A 129 3.17 14.73 -0.01
CA LEU A 129 2.77 13.31 0.06
C LEU A 129 1.91 12.96 1.28
N GLN A 130 1.37 13.94 2.01
CA GLN A 130 0.48 13.65 3.13
C GLN A 130 -0.70 12.76 2.70
N SER A 131 -0.79 11.60 3.32
CA SER A 131 -1.81 10.58 3.08
C SER A 131 -1.85 9.61 4.26
N VAL A 132 -2.70 8.59 4.19
CA VAL A 132 -2.72 7.49 5.19
C VAL A 132 -1.41 6.69 5.23
N ASN A 133 -0.62 6.72 4.14
CA ASN A 133 0.62 5.95 3.99
C ASN A 133 1.85 6.68 4.57
N VAL A 134 1.73 7.96 4.92
CA VAL A 134 2.87 8.83 5.28
C VAL A 134 2.69 9.37 6.70
N VAL A 135 3.79 9.50 7.45
CA VAL A 135 3.78 10.11 8.78
C VAL A 135 3.12 11.50 8.76
N LYS A 136 2.25 11.74 9.73
CA LYS A 136 1.47 12.98 9.79
C LYS A 136 2.36 14.17 10.13
N LEU A 137 2.46 15.12 9.21
CA LEU A 137 3.13 16.41 9.41
C LEU A 137 2.27 17.31 10.29
N LEU A 138 2.89 17.86 11.34
CA LEU A 138 2.24 18.78 12.28
C LEU A 138 2.72 20.21 12.10
N GLY A 139 3.96 20.42 11.63
CA GLY A 139 4.54 21.73 11.44
C GLY A 139 5.98 21.67 10.97
N PHE A 140 6.53 22.80 10.56
CA PHE A 140 7.93 22.89 10.18
C PHE A 140 8.47 24.32 10.34
N CYS A 141 9.78 24.43 10.41
CA CYS A 141 10.49 25.70 10.42
C CYS A 141 11.75 25.60 9.57
N GLU A 142 11.73 26.18 8.37
CA GLU A 142 12.85 26.13 7.43
C GLU A 142 14.07 26.91 7.94
N GLU A 143 13.86 28.06 8.61
CA GLU A 143 14.94 28.86 9.23
C GLU A 143 15.78 28.04 10.22
N ASN A 144 15.11 27.22 11.03
CA ASN A 144 15.72 26.40 12.07
C ASN A 144 15.90 24.94 11.64
N HIS A 145 15.68 24.61 10.37
CA HIS A 145 15.71 23.26 9.80
C HIS A 145 15.07 22.23 10.75
N SER A 146 13.81 22.47 11.11
CA SER A 146 13.04 21.68 12.07
C SER A 146 11.74 21.19 11.43
N ILE A 147 11.42 19.92 11.60
CA ILE A 147 10.18 19.28 11.12
C ILE A 147 9.51 18.64 12.34
N LEU A 148 8.21 18.86 12.50
CA LEU A 148 7.42 18.30 13.58
C LEU A 148 6.40 17.31 13.03
N THR A 149 6.46 16.06 13.47
CA THR A 149 5.53 14.99 13.04
C THR A 149 4.84 14.34 14.24
N LYS A 150 3.76 13.57 13.97
CA LYS A 150 3.14 12.72 14.99
C LYS A 150 4.18 11.74 15.53
N TYR A 151 4.26 11.63 16.86
CA TYR A 151 5.10 10.61 17.50
C TYR A 151 4.42 9.24 17.45
N HIS A 152 5.20 8.21 17.10
CA HIS A 152 4.77 6.82 17.07
C HIS A 152 5.64 6.02 18.05
N PRO A 153 5.08 5.53 19.18
CA PRO A 153 5.86 4.98 20.28
C PRO A 153 6.49 3.62 19.99
N LEU A 154 5.99 2.87 19.01
CA LEU A 154 6.59 1.60 18.60
C LEU A 154 7.83 1.82 17.71
N GLY A 155 8.04 3.05 17.24
CA GLY A 155 9.26 3.48 16.55
C GLY A 155 9.40 2.85 15.17
N SER A 156 10.65 2.60 14.78
CA SER A 156 11.00 2.02 13.48
C SER A 156 10.42 0.62 13.32
N LEU A 157 10.10 0.26 12.07
CA LEU A 157 9.68 -1.09 11.70
C LEU A 157 10.73 -2.18 12.04
N ASN A 158 12.00 -1.81 12.23
CA ASN A 158 13.03 -2.70 12.79
C ASN A 158 12.62 -3.33 14.12
N ASN A 159 11.79 -2.63 14.90
CA ASN A 159 11.33 -3.10 16.20
C ASN A 159 10.21 -4.14 16.12
N LEU A 160 9.71 -4.51 14.92
CA LEU A 160 8.51 -5.32 14.75
C LEU A 160 8.51 -6.58 15.61
N ASN A 161 9.58 -7.39 15.55
CA ASN A 161 9.61 -8.66 16.30
C ASN A 161 9.63 -8.42 17.82
N ALA A 162 10.44 -7.47 18.30
CA ALA A 162 10.46 -7.09 19.71
C ALA A 162 9.12 -6.53 20.19
N VAL A 163 8.38 -5.81 19.33
CA VAL A 163 7.02 -5.34 19.62
C VAL A 163 6.06 -6.53 19.72
N MET A 164 6.12 -7.46 18.79
CA MET A 164 5.25 -8.64 18.72
C MET A 164 5.47 -9.64 19.87
N GLU A 165 6.61 -9.57 20.56
CA GLU A 165 6.92 -10.35 21.76
C GLU A 165 6.37 -9.72 23.06
N GLN A 166 5.95 -8.46 23.03
CA GLN A 166 5.37 -7.80 24.20
C GLN A 166 4.00 -8.39 24.53
N GLU A 167 3.71 -8.61 25.81
CA GLU A 167 2.43 -9.18 26.29
C GLU A 167 1.19 -8.51 25.68
N ARG A 168 1.23 -7.18 25.53
CA ARG A 168 0.15 -6.39 24.91
C ARG A 168 -0.12 -6.77 23.45
N TYR A 169 0.89 -7.15 22.69
CA TYR A 169 0.81 -7.39 21.25
C TYR A 169 0.95 -8.88 20.87
N LEU A 170 1.27 -9.74 21.84
CA LEU A 170 1.49 -11.17 21.63
C LEU A 170 0.31 -11.85 20.93
N GLY A 171 -0.92 -11.54 21.35
CA GLY A 171 -2.14 -12.08 20.71
C GLY A 171 -2.39 -11.56 19.29
N LEU A 172 -1.69 -10.51 18.86
CA LEU A 172 -1.76 -9.94 17.51
C LEU A 172 -0.61 -10.44 16.62
N ASN A 173 0.34 -11.23 17.15
CA ASN A 173 1.46 -11.79 16.41
C ASN A 173 1.03 -13.00 15.55
N THR A 174 0.12 -12.74 14.61
CA THR A 174 -0.46 -13.74 13.71
C THR A 174 -0.03 -13.50 12.27
N TRP A 175 -0.11 -14.53 11.41
CA TRP A 175 0.14 -14.36 9.98
C TRP A 175 -0.79 -13.31 9.37
N ARG A 176 -2.03 -13.17 9.85
CA ARG A 176 -3.00 -12.18 9.34
C ARG A 176 -2.52 -10.76 9.59
N THR A 177 -2.17 -10.43 10.84
CA THR A 177 -1.66 -9.10 11.18
C THR A 177 -0.34 -8.81 10.45
N ARG A 178 0.56 -9.80 10.37
CA ARG A 178 1.83 -9.65 9.65
C ARG A 178 1.63 -9.46 8.14
N PHE A 179 0.69 -10.20 7.54
CA PHE A 179 0.40 -10.06 6.12
C PHE A 179 -0.38 -8.76 5.81
N HIS A 180 -1.13 -8.22 6.77
CA HIS A 180 -1.67 -6.87 6.68
C HIS A 180 -0.55 -5.81 6.60
N LEU A 181 0.49 -5.90 7.44
CA LEU A 181 1.66 -5.01 7.35
C LEU A 181 2.39 -5.13 6.01
N VAL A 182 2.47 -6.33 5.44
CA VAL A 182 3.00 -6.57 4.09
C VAL A 182 2.18 -5.84 3.02
N ILE A 183 0.85 -5.90 3.10
CA ILE A 183 -0.04 -5.17 2.20
C ILE A 183 0.17 -3.66 2.33
N GLU A 184 0.32 -3.14 3.55
CA GLU A 184 0.58 -1.72 3.79
C GLU A 184 1.94 -1.27 3.26
N TYR A 185 2.99 -2.08 3.42
CA TYR A 185 4.31 -1.81 2.84
C TYR A 185 4.21 -1.63 1.31
N VAL A 186 3.54 -2.55 0.60
CA VAL A 186 3.38 -2.43 -0.85
C VAL A 186 2.39 -1.32 -1.23
N SER A 187 1.40 -1.03 -0.38
CA SER A 187 0.52 0.13 -0.55
C SER A 187 1.30 1.44 -0.54
N VAL A 188 2.29 1.59 0.35
CA VAL A 188 3.19 2.73 0.36
C VAL A 188 3.99 2.80 -0.94
N LEU A 189 4.61 1.71 -1.39
CA LEU A 189 5.38 1.72 -2.65
C LEU A 189 4.51 2.10 -3.84
N ASN A 190 3.31 1.51 -3.93
CA ASN A 190 2.34 1.83 -4.97
C ASN A 190 1.95 3.32 -4.93
N TYR A 191 1.77 3.89 -3.73
CA TYR A 191 1.49 5.31 -3.56
C TYR A 191 2.66 6.20 -4.00
N LEU A 192 3.90 5.85 -3.66
CA LEU A 192 5.10 6.58 -4.10
C LEU A 192 5.27 6.51 -5.62
N HIS A 193 5.02 5.35 -6.23
CA HIS A 193 5.14 5.15 -7.68
C HIS A 193 4.08 5.92 -8.48
N ASN A 194 2.93 6.22 -7.86
CA ASN A 194 1.80 6.94 -8.45
C ASN A 194 1.50 8.26 -7.73
N SER A 195 2.52 8.88 -7.14
CA SER A 195 2.33 10.02 -6.24
C SER A 195 1.89 11.28 -6.99
N PRO A 196 1.24 12.26 -6.32
CA PRO A 196 0.92 13.56 -6.93
C PRO A 196 2.16 14.35 -7.35
N LEU A 197 3.34 13.95 -6.88
CA LEU A 197 4.63 14.55 -7.23
C LEU A 197 5.37 13.75 -8.32
N GLY A 198 4.68 12.88 -9.06
CA GLY A 198 5.25 11.96 -10.05
C GLY A 198 5.73 10.65 -9.44
N THR A 199 6.27 9.74 -10.25
CA THR A 199 6.81 8.45 -9.78
C THR A 199 8.05 8.68 -8.94
N ARG A 200 8.01 8.28 -7.66
CA ARG A 200 9.11 8.40 -6.70
C ARG A 200 9.72 7.05 -6.38
N VAL A 201 11.05 6.99 -6.26
CA VAL A 201 11.80 5.77 -5.95
C VAL A 201 12.35 5.85 -4.54
N MET A 202 12.16 4.80 -3.74
CA MET A 202 12.62 4.76 -2.35
C MET A 202 14.12 4.45 -2.28
N CYS A 203 14.99 5.44 -2.47
CA CYS A 203 16.42 5.19 -2.70
C CYS A 203 17.23 4.81 -1.47
N ASP A 204 16.84 5.24 -0.27
CA ASP A 204 17.60 4.96 0.97
C ASP A 204 17.26 3.57 1.54
N SER A 205 17.54 2.53 0.74
CA SER A 205 17.02 1.17 0.92
C SER A 205 18.01 0.09 0.42
N ASN A 206 19.29 0.24 0.76
CA ASN A 206 20.37 -0.62 0.23
C ASN A 206 20.50 -1.97 0.93
N ASP A 207 19.96 -2.11 2.13
CA ASP A 207 19.88 -3.34 2.92
C ASP A 207 18.57 -3.37 3.71
N LEU A 208 18.26 -4.52 4.33
CA LEU A 208 17.00 -4.73 5.03
C LEU A 208 16.81 -3.75 6.19
N ASP A 209 17.79 -3.65 7.10
CA ASP A 209 17.72 -2.76 8.26
C ASP A 209 17.50 -1.31 7.85
N LYS A 210 18.15 -0.91 6.75
CA LYS A 210 18.01 0.41 6.19
C LYS A 210 16.62 0.63 5.64
N VAL A 211 16.03 -0.29 4.87
CA VAL A 211 14.62 -0.18 4.41
C VAL A 211 13.70 -0.02 5.61
N LEU A 212 13.80 -0.92 6.59
CA LEU A 212 12.92 -0.94 7.77
C LEU A 212 13.06 0.33 8.62
N SER A 213 14.24 0.97 8.63
CA SER A 213 14.46 2.24 9.33
C SER A 213 13.66 3.41 8.76
N GLN A 214 13.22 3.32 7.50
CA GLN A 214 12.49 4.39 6.82
C GLN A 214 11.00 4.42 7.16
N TYR A 215 10.49 3.34 7.76
CA TYR A 215 9.09 3.16 8.14
C TYR A 215 8.92 3.16 9.65
N LEU A 216 7.74 3.60 10.10
CA LEU A 216 7.31 3.55 11.49
C LEU A 216 6.15 2.59 11.65
N LEU A 217 6.05 2.01 12.85
CA LEU A 217 4.91 1.22 13.29
C LEU A 217 4.02 2.08 14.22
N THR A 218 2.73 2.18 13.90
CA THR A 218 1.78 2.88 14.77
C THR A 218 1.39 2.02 15.98
N SER A 219 0.81 2.64 17.03
CA SER A 219 0.32 1.92 18.21
C SER A 219 -0.75 0.88 17.90
N GLU A 220 -1.45 1.07 16.78
CA GLU A 220 -2.50 0.22 16.22
C GLU A 220 -1.96 -0.82 15.23
N LEU A 221 -0.63 -0.95 15.09
CA LEU A 221 0.05 -1.85 14.16
C LEU A 221 -0.25 -1.56 12.68
N HIS A 222 -0.24 -0.27 12.31
CA HIS A 222 -0.16 0.15 10.92
C HIS A 222 1.27 0.55 10.54
N LEU A 223 1.64 0.30 9.28
CA LEU A 223 2.92 0.69 8.70
C LEU A 223 2.78 2.00 7.91
N ILE A 224 3.66 2.97 8.20
CA ILE A 224 3.71 4.26 7.49
C ILE A 224 5.16 4.62 7.14
N VAL A 225 5.37 5.30 6.01
CA VAL A 225 6.70 5.83 5.66
C VAL A 225 6.95 7.16 6.37
N ASN A 226 8.18 7.34 6.84
CA ASN A 226 8.61 8.52 7.59
C ASN A 226 9.79 9.23 6.92
N ASP A 227 10.81 8.48 6.52
CA ASP A 227 12.03 9.05 5.97
C ASP A 227 11.91 9.20 4.44
N LEU A 228 11.82 10.44 3.95
CA LEU A 228 11.53 10.76 2.55
C LEU A 228 12.65 11.60 1.90
N ASP A 229 13.84 11.62 2.50
CA ASP A 229 14.94 12.50 2.10
C ASP A 229 15.50 12.11 0.72
N ALA A 230 15.45 10.82 0.36
CA ALA A 230 15.97 10.29 -0.90
C ALA A 230 14.84 9.74 -1.80
N LEU A 231 13.98 10.63 -2.30
CA LEU A 231 12.89 10.31 -3.24
C LEU A 231 13.06 11.02 -4.60
N PRO A 232 14.01 10.59 -5.45
CA PRO A 232 14.15 11.13 -6.79
C PRO A 232 12.93 10.79 -7.65
N VAL A 233 12.68 11.61 -8.67
CA VAL A 233 11.55 11.45 -9.59
C VAL A 233 11.98 10.69 -10.84
N VAL A 234 11.19 9.70 -11.23
CA VAL A 234 11.23 9.06 -12.54
C VAL A 234 10.16 9.72 -13.41
N ASN A 235 10.53 10.13 -14.62
CA ASN A 235 9.59 10.60 -15.61
C ASN A 235 9.93 9.97 -16.97
N ARG A 236 9.25 8.86 -17.28
CA ARG A 236 9.48 8.08 -18.50
C ARG A 236 9.13 8.86 -19.78
N SER A 237 8.13 9.75 -19.76
CA SER A 237 7.73 10.50 -20.96
C SER A 237 8.77 11.55 -21.37
N SER A 238 9.57 12.04 -20.43
CA SER A 238 10.71 12.94 -20.69
C SER A 238 12.07 12.23 -20.64
N GLY A 239 12.09 10.90 -20.48
CA GLY A 239 13.33 10.12 -20.38
C GLY A 239 14.13 10.32 -19.08
N VAL A 240 13.54 10.93 -18.05
CA VAL A 240 14.18 11.14 -16.75
C VAL A 240 14.16 9.84 -15.95
N LEU A 241 15.35 9.32 -15.68
CA LEU A 241 15.62 8.16 -14.82
C LEU A 241 16.42 8.59 -13.59
N VAL A 242 16.69 7.67 -12.66
CA VAL A 242 17.28 7.98 -11.36
C VAL A 242 18.53 7.16 -11.05
N LYS A 243 19.32 7.64 -10.09
CA LYS A 243 20.34 6.89 -9.36
C LYS A 243 20.19 7.16 -7.87
N CYS A 244 20.35 6.13 -7.05
CA CYS A 244 20.27 6.20 -5.59
C CYS A 244 21.64 6.55 -4.98
N GLY A 245 22.00 7.83 -5.07
CA GLY A 245 23.27 8.37 -4.55
C GLY A 245 24.40 8.36 -5.58
N HIS A 246 25.59 8.78 -5.13
CA HIS A 246 26.80 9.00 -5.96
C HIS A 246 27.92 8.01 -5.68
N ARG A 247 27.65 6.97 -4.88
CA ARG A 247 28.62 5.95 -4.49
C ARG A 247 28.20 4.62 -5.10
N GLU A 248 29.19 3.78 -5.37
CA GLU A 248 28.95 2.42 -5.82
C GLU A 248 28.09 1.66 -4.79
N LEU A 249 27.07 0.97 -5.29
CA LEU A 249 26.25 0.05 -4.51
C LEU A 249 26.72 -1.38 -4.77
N SER A 250 26.63 -2.23 -3.75
CA SER A 250 27.11 -3.61 -3.79
C SER A 250 26.15 -4.55 -3.07
N GLY A 251 26.29 -5.86 -3.31
CA GLY A 251 25.50 -6.90 -2.66
C GLY A 251 24.25 -7.29 -3.45
N HIS A 252 23.47 -8.22 -2.89
CA HIS A 252 22.33 -8.85 -3.58
C HIS A 252 20.97 -8.24 -3.20
N PHE A 253 20.95 -7.34 -2.19
CA PHE A 253 19.72 -6.70 -1.74
C PHE A 253 19.27 -5.60 -2.70
N VAL A 254 20.20 -4.77 -3.18
CA VAL A 254 19.96 -3.82 -4.27
C VAL A 254 19.64 -4.57 -5.57
N ALA A 255 18.90 -3.91 -6.47
CA ALA A 255 18.56 -4.54 -7.75
C ALA A 255 19.81 -4.64 -8.66
N PRO A 256 19.89 -5.64 -9.56
CA PRO A 256 21.08 -5.87 -10.39
C PRO A 256 21.50 -4.63 -11.21
N GLU A 257 20.56 -3.86 -11.72
CA GLU A 257 20.80 -2.62 -12.47
C GLU A 257 21.33 -1.47 -11.61
N GLN A 258 21.36 -1.62 -10.28
CA GLN A 258 21.98 -0.68 -9.35
C GLN A 258 23.47 -0.97 -9.13
N LEU A 259 23.97 -2.12 -9.59
CA LEU A 259 25.37 -2.51 -9.48
C LEU A 259 26.18 -1.93 -10.64
N TRP A 260 27.46 -1.64 -10.38
CA TRP A 260 28.37 -1.16 -11.40
C TRP A 260 28.58 -2.21 -12.49
N PRO A 261 28.11 -1.98 -13.74
CA PRO A 261 28.10 -3.02 -14.77
C PRO A 261 29.47 -3.25 -15.43
N TYR A 262 30.45 -2.37 -15.19
CA TYR A 262 31.78 -2.41 -15.81
C TYR A 262 32.90 -2.80 -14.85
N ALA A 263 32.58 -3.48 -13.74
CA ALA A 263 33.53 -3.78 -12.66
C ALA A 263 34.79 -4.55 -13.11
N HIS A 264 34.70 -5.31 -14.20
CA HIS A 264 35.83 -6.07 -14.76
C HIS A 264 36.76 -5.23 -15.66
N GLU A 265 36.33 -4.03 -16.06
CA GLU A 265 37.02 -3.23 -17.07
C GLU A 265 37.43 -1.86 -16.54
N LEU A 266 36.61 -1.25 -15.67
CA LEU A 266 36.77 0.13 -15.22
C LEU A 266 36.51 0.28 -13.72
N PRO A 267 37.26 1.16 -13.02
CA PRO A 267 36.89 1.58 -11.68
C PRO A 267 35.55 2.33 -11.71
N PHE A 268 34.82 2.31 -10.59
CA PHE A 268 33.52 2.98 -10.48
C PHE A 268 33.61 4.46 -10.85
N SER A 269 32.65 4.91 -11.65
CA SER A 269 32.43 6.32 -11.98
C SER A 269 30.95 6.62 -11.98
N ASP A 270 30.51 7.53 -11.11
CA ASP A 270 29.10 7.93 -11.01
C ASP A 270 28.56 8.47 -12.36
N HIS A 271 29.40 9.18 -13.13
CA HIS A 271 29.01 9.72 -14.44
C HIS A 271 28.73 8.64 -15.49
N LEU A 272 29.35 7.48 -15.35
CA LEU A 272 29.20 6.35 -16.26
C LEU A 272 28.16 5.34 -15.76
N MET A 273 27.70 5.48 -14.52
CA MET A 273 26.69 4.59 -13.94
C MET A 273 25.35 4.78 -14.69
N PRO A 274 24.80 3.73 -15.32
CA PRO A 274 23.49 3.83 -15.94
C PRO A 274 22.41 4.14 -14.91
N SER A 275 21.48 5.01 -15.27
CA SER A 275 20.30 5.30 -14.45
C SER A 275 19.26 4.18 -14.58
N TYR A 276 18.40 4.06 -13.57
CA TYR A 276 17.34 3.06 -13.45
C TYR A 276 16.01 3.71 -13.03
N ASP A 277 15.00 2.90 -12.74
CA ASP A 277 13.63 3.35 -12.47
C ASP A 277 13.04 2.71 -11.19
N GLU A 278 11.74 2.87 -10.96
CA GLU A 278 11.05 2.42 -9.74
C GLU A 278 11.03 0.89 -9.56
N LYS A 279 11.45 0.12 -10.57
CA LYS A 279 11.54 -1.33 -10.48
C LYS A 279 12.62 -1.81 -9.51
N THR A 280 13.53 -0.92 -9.07
CA THR A 280 14.45 -1.21 -7.98
C THR A 280 13.73 -1.43 -6.64
N ASP A 281 12.61 -0.75 -6.41
CA ASP A 281 11.81 -0.95 -5.20
C ASP A 281 11.10 -2.30 -5.25
N VAL A 282 10.57 -2.68 -6.43
CA VAL A 282 9.89 -3.95 -6.66
C VAL A 282 10.82 -5.14 -6.39
N TRP A 283 12.08 -5.03 -6.84
CA TRP A 283 13.11 -6.04 -6.56
C TRP A 283 13.23 -6.38 -5.08
N LYS A 284 13.09 -5.38 -4.20
CA LYS A 284 13.32 -5.51 -2.76
C LYS A 284 12.10 -6.07 -2.02
N ILE A 285 10.92 -6.09 -2.64
CA ILE A 285 9.67 -6.50 -2.00
C ILE A 285 9.78 -7.88 -1.33
N PRO A 286 10.24 -8.96 -2.00
CA PRO A 286 10.27 -10.28 -1.38
C PRO A 286 11.10 -10.34 -0.09
N ASN A 287 12.24 -9.63 -0.03
CA ASN A 287 13.09 -9.61 1.15
C ASN A 287 12.42 -8.94 2.34
N VAL A 288 11.73 -7.81 2.11
CA VAL A 288 10.99 -7.11 3.18
C VAL A 288 9.79 -7.93 3.63
N VAL A 289 9.10 -8.58 2.69
CA VAL A 289 7.94 -9.43 3.00
C VAL A 289 8.34 -10.64 3.84
N ASP A 290 9.48 -11.25 3.56
CA ASP A 290 9.96 -12.38 4.36
C ASP A 290 10.20 -11.98 5.82
N PHE A 291 10.80 -10.81 6.06
CA PHE A 291 10.96 -10.25 7.41
C PHE A 291 9.60 -9.98 8.09
N LEU A 292 8.68 -9.32 7.38
CA LEU A 292 7.38 -8.94 7.94
C LEU A 292 6.53 -10.17 8.31
N LEU A 293 6.46 -11.17 7.43
CA LEU A 293 5.74 -12.43 7.67
C LEU A 293 6.35 -13.24 8.81
N GLY A 294 7.67 -13.17 9.01
CA GLY A 294 8.36 -13.86 10.09
C GLY A 294 8.09 -15.37 10.11
N GLN A 295 8.28 -15.99 11.27
CA GLN A 295 8.10 -17.43 11.47
C GLN A 295 6.97 -17.66 12.49
N VAL A 296 5.74 -17.39 12.07
CA VAL A 296 4.52 -17.69 12.85
C VAL A 296 3.68 -18.73 12.12
N GLU A 297 2.78 -19.38 12.84
CA GLU A 297 1.86 -20.36 12.26
C GLU A 297 1.09 -19.73 11.08
N GLY A 298 1.12 -20.40 9.93
CA GLY A 298 0.51 -19.94 8.68
C GLY A 298 1.43 -19.13 7.75
N SER A 299 2.59 -18.63 8.20
CA SER A 299 3.48 -17.82 7.34
C SER A 299 3.98 -18.60 6.12
N ASP A 300 4.25 -19.89 6.25
CA ASP A 300 4.74 -20.70 5.12
C ASP A 300 3.66 -20.96 4.06
N VAL A 301 2.40 -21.04 4.47
CA VAL A 301 1.26 -21.10 3.54
C VAL A 301 1.18 -19.80 2.76
N VAL A 302 1.28 -18.65 3.43
CA VAL A 302 1.33 -17.35 2.74
C VAL A 302 2.51 -17.30 1.76
N ARG A 303 3.72 -17.69 2.17
CA ARG A 303 4.91 -17.74 1.28
C ARG A 303 4.67 -18.59 0.05
N PHE A 304 4.04 -19.76 0.22
CA PHE A 304 3.71 -20.65 -0.89
C PHE A 304 2.83 -19.95 -1.94
N HIS A 305 1.75 -19.27 -1.51
CA HIS A 305 0.88 -18.52 -2.42
C HIS A 305 1.58 -17.33 -3.11
N LEU A 306 2.60 -16.75 -2.48
CA LEU A 306 3.33 -15.60 -3.01
C LEU A 306 4.53 -15.98 -3.90
N PHE A 307 4.91 -17.26 -3.97
CA PHE A 307 6.14 -17.73 -4.59
C PHE A 307 6.33 -17.25 -6.03
N GLU A 308 5.33 -17.47 -6.89
CA GLU A 308 5.40 -17.11 -8.32
C GLU A 308 5.56 -15.60 -8.51
N LEU A 309 4.78 -14.80 -7.75
CA LEU A 309 4.87 -13.34 -7.79
C LEU A 309 6.23 -12.85 -7.28
N HIS A 310 6.75 -13.43 -6.19
CA HIS A 310 8.06 -13.07 -5.65
C HIS A 310 9.19 -13.40 -6.63
N ARG A 311 9.08 -14.53 -7.36
CA ARG A 311 9.98 -14.85 -8.47
C ARG A 311 9.93 -13.80 -9.57
N ASP A 312 8.75 -13.30 -9.92
CA ASP A 312 8.61 -12.25 -10.93
C ASP A 312 9.12 -10.87 -10.44
N CYS A 313 9.01 -10.55 -9.16
CA CYS A 313 9.69 -9.39 -8.56
C CYS A 313 11.22 -9.49 -8.67
N LYS A 314 11.77 -10.71 -8.71
CA LYS A 314 13.21 -11.00 -8.80
C LYS A 314 13.73 -11.25 -10.23
N ARG A 315 13.00 -10.84 -11.27
CA ARG A 315 13.52 -10.87 -12.64
C ARG A 315 14.70 -9.91 -12.77
N GLU A 316 15.80 -10.36 -13.37
CA GLU A 316 16.98 -9.50 -13.59
C GLU A 316 16.64 -8.29 -14.47
N THR A 317 15.95 -8.53 -15.59
CA THR A 317 15.45 -7.47 -16.47
C THR A 317 14.30 -6.69 -15.80
N PRO A 318 14.47 -5.38 -15.50
CA PRO A 318 13.48 -4.61 -14.73
C PRO A 318 12.08 -4.56 -15.36
N GLN A 319 12.00 -4.55 -16.69
CA GLN A 319 10.74 -4.48 -17.45
C GLN A 319 9.86 -5.73 -17.27
N HIS A 320 10.45 -6.86 -16.87
CA HIS A 320 9.71 -8.09 -16.60
C HIS A 320 9.19 -8.18 -15.15
N ARG A 321 9.57 -7.24 -14.27
CA ARG A 321 9.03 -7.19 -12.91
C ARG A 321 7.64 -6.57 -12.92
N PRO A 322 6.70 -7.03 -12.07
CA PRO A 322 5.37 -6.44 -11.95
C PRO A 322 5.42 -4.97 -11.48
N SER A 323 4.33 -4.22 -11.61
CA SER A 323 4.20 -2.93 -10.93
C SER A 323 3.87 -3.14 -9.45
N ALA A 324 4.14 -2.15 -8.59
CA ALA A 324 3.70 -2.19 -7.20
C ALA A 324 2.17 -2.35 -7.09
N GLN A 325 1.41 -1.81 -8.04
CA GLN A 325 -0.04 -1.98 -8.11
C GLN A 325 -0.44 -3.44 -8.32
N THR A 326 0.21 -4.14 -9.27
CA THR A 326 -0.04 -5.56 -9.52
C THR A 326 0.30 -6.39 -8.28
N VAL A 327 1.45 -6.14 -7.65
CA VAL A 327 1.84 -6.84 -6.41
C VAL A 327 0.80 -6.62 -5.31
N LEU A 328 0.36 -5.37 -5.11
CA LEU A 328 -0.63 -5.02 -4.10
C LEU A 328 -1.97 -5.74 -4.33
N GLN A 329 -2.45 -5.79 -5.57
CA GLN A 329 -3.68 -6.47 -5.93
C GLN A 329 -3.58 -7.97 -5.67
N THR A 330 -2.46 -8.60 -6.05
CA THR A 330 -2.24 -10.03 -5.78
C THR A 330 -2.19 -10.31 -4.28
N TYR A 331 -1.49 -9.49 -3.47
CA TYR A 331 -1.46 -9.68 -2.02
C TYR A 331 -2.85 -9.56 -1.39
N LYS A 332 -3.66 -8.58 -1.81
CA LYS A 332 -5.05 -8.45 -1.34
C LYS A 332 -5.90 -9.67 -1.71
N ALA A 333 -5.74 -10.21 -2.92
CA ALA A 333 -6.46 -11.40 -3.37
C ALA A 333 -6.07 -12.64 -2.55
N VAL A 334 -4.76 -12.86 -2.32
CA VAL A 334 -4.27 -13.97 -1.50
C VAL A 334 -4.75 -13.84 -0.05
N TYR A 335 -4.69 -12.64 0.52
CA TYR A 335 -5.20 -12.38 1.87
C TYR A 335 -6.68 -12.73 1.98
N ALA A 336 -7.50 -12.27 1.03
CA ALA A 336 -8.93 -12.56 1.00
C ALA A 336 -9.22 -14.07 0.90
N SER A 337 -8.51 -14.79 0.01
CA SER A 337 -8.66 -16.24 -0.16
C SER A 337 -8.37 -17.00 1.14
N LEU A 338 -7.21 -16.72 1.76
CA LEU A 338 -6.78 -17.40 2.98
C LEU A 338 -7.66 -17.06 4.19
N THR A 339 -8.25 -15.87 4.24
CA THR A 339 -9.22 -15.54 5.29
C THR A 339 -10.55 -16.25 5.11
N GLN A 340 -11.04 -16.39 3.87
CA GLN A 340 -12.30 -17.08 3.59
C GLN A 340 -12.20 -18.58 3.87
N GLU A 341 -11.07 -19.22 3.52
CA GLU A 341 -10.82 -20.64 3.82
C GLU A 341 -10.81 -20.94 5.32
N ALA A 342 -10.38 -19.99 6.15
CA ALA A 342 -10.34 -20.15 7.60
C ALA A 342 -11.71 -20.02 8.29
N ASP A 343 -12.70 -19.42 7.61
CA ASP A 343 -14.06 -19.23 8.13
C ASP A 343 -15.02 -20.36 7.68
N VAL A 344 -14.55 -21.32 6.89
CA VAL A 344 -15.34 -22.52 6.52
C VAL A 344 -15.25 -23.56 7.65
N PRO A 345 -16.36 -23.96 8.30
CA PRO A 345 -16.35 -24.98 9.34
C PRO A 345 -15.82 -26.32 8.82
N ASP A 346 -14.91 -26.98 9.56
CA ASP A 346 -14.46 -28.33 9.24
C ASP A 346 -15.60 -29.34 9.48
N PRO A 347 -16.13 -30.01 8.44
CA PRO A 347 -17.20 -31.00 8.61
C PRO A 347 -16.77 -32.23 9.42
N ARG A 348 -15.49 -32.34 9.83
CA ARG A 348 -14.98 -33.40 10.71
C ARG A 348 -15.06 -33.07 12.21
N ASN A 349 -15.46 -31.85 12.58
CA ASN A 349 -15.69 -31.48 13.98
C ASN A 349 -17.14 -31.73 14.46
N ASP A 350 -18.01 -32.23 13.57
CA ASP A 350 -19.41 -32.59 13.87
C ASP A 350 -19.67 -34.11 13.87
N LEU A 351 -18.63 -34.94 14.07
CA LEU A 351 -18.73 -36.40 14.19
C LEU A 351 -18.28 -36.94 15.54
#